data_AF-A0A932VS33-F1
#
_entry.id   AF-A0A932VS33-F1
#
_cell.length_a   1.000
_cell.length_b   1.000
_cell.length_c   1.000
_cell.angle_alpha   90.00
_cell.angle_beta   90.00
_cell.angle_gamma   90.00
#
_symmetry.space_group_name_H-M   'P 1'
#
loop_
_entity.id
_entity.type
_entity.pdbx_description
1 polymer ?
#
loop_
_entity_poly.entity_id
_entity_poly.type
_entity_poly.pdbx_seq_one_letter_code
_entity_poly.pdbx_strand_id
1 'polypeptide(L)'
;MGLASYGEKNSAEYAKLKSLIKLMPDGGYKIDMQYFAYHYSRKNGVSQKFLDEFGPANLTGDQWTERELNIAAAAQHVVEDVILHLVKRLKQITNAKNLCMAGGVALNSVANGVIAKTGLFENIFIQPAAGDSGTSLGAALLIDVGILKNPRRYIQKDAFLGPSYNFKDYEAAFERHRLPFKAVERCDLYRDVAKRIYDGNIIGWFQGRMEFGPRALGNRSFLATPLRKNMKDILNARVKFRESFRPFAAIVIEEDAGLYFDCAAPNPYMLFVYEVKKEYRDLLPAITHVDNTVRIQTVNKEESPELYSLLLAFKELTGYGVLINTSFNIRGEPIVCSPDDAVNSFLHADIDALVMGDYISEKSVING
;
A
#
# COMPACT_ATOMS: atom_id res chain seq x y z
N MET A 1 -2.46 2.05 -12.07
CA MET A 1 -1.55 2.66 -11.09
C MET A 1 -0.09 2.39 -11.44
N GLY A 2 0.59 1.31 -10.99
CA GLY A 2 2.05 1.18 -11.18
C GLY A 2 2.54 1.22 -12.64
N LEU A 3 1.87 0.49 -13.54
CA LEU A 3 2.21 0.48 -14.97
C LEU A 3 1.95 1.84 -15.66
N ALA A 4 1.06 2.67 -15.11
CA ALA A 4 0.64 3.92 -15.73
C ALA A 4 1.80 4.93 -15.86
N SER A 5 2.76 4.92 -14.94
CA SER A 5 3.90 5.84 -14.97
C SER A 5 4.90 5.57 -16.11
N TYR A 6 4.73 4.47 -16.84
CA TYR A 6 5.57 4.11 -17.99
C TYR A 6 4.92 4.46 -19.34
N GLY A 7 3.64 4.86 -19.34
CA GLY A 7 2.92 5.23 -20.56
C GLY A 7 2.86 6.74 -20.76
N GLU A 8 2.49 7.15 -21.96
CA GLU A 8 2.36 8.57 -22.32
C GLU A 8 0.96 9.12 -22.01
N LYS A 9 0.95 10.28 -21.35
CA LYS A 9 -0.28 10.98 -20.95
C LYS A 9 -1.12 11.46 -22.15
N ASN A 10 -0.48 11.83 -23.26
CA ASN A 10 -1.14 12.40 -24.44
C ASN A 10 -1.21 11.41 -25.61
N SER A 11 -1.25 10.11 -25.29
CA SER A 11 -1.35 9.02 -26.28
C SER A 11 -2.70 8.99 -27.01
N ALA A 12 -2.73 8.29 -28.15
CA ALA A 12 -3.98 8.04 -28.87
C ALA A 12 -4.97 7.24 -28.01
N GLU A 13 -4.48 6.33 -27.17
CA GLU A 13 -5.23 5.56 -26.18
C GLU A 13 -5.96 6.47 -25.19
N TYR A 14 -5.32 7.54 -24.71
CA TYR A 14 -5.96 8.52 -23.82
C TYR A 14 -7.09 9.25 -24.51
N ALA A 15 -6.88 9.75 -25.73
CA ALA A 15 -7.94 10.41 -26.49
C ALA A 15 -9.15 9.48 -26.71
N LYS A 16 -8.91 8.22 -27.07
CA LYS A 16 -9.96 7.20 -27.24
C LYS A 16 -10.70 6.90 -25.93
N LEU A 17 -10.00 6.54 -24.86
CA LEU A 17 -10.61 6.22 -23.56
C LEU A 17 -11.39 7.41 -22.98
N LYS A 18 -10.86 8.62 -23.12
CA LYS A 18 -11.55 9.84 -22.70
C LYS A 18 -12.86 10.04 -23.46
N SER A 19 -12.89 9.72 -24.75
CA SER A 19 -14.10 9.86 -25.57
C SER A 19 -15.25 8.94 -25.12
N LEU A 20 -14.93 7.84 -24.43
CA LEU A 20 -15.92 6.92 -23.86
C LEU A 20 -16.65 7.51 -22.64
N ILE A 21 -16.15 8.62 -22.09
CA ILE A 21 -16.67 9.23 -20.87
C ILE A 21 -17.18 10.64 -21.17
N LYS A 22 -18.45 10.88 -20.85
CA LYS A 22 -19.06 12.20 -20.93
C LYS A 22 -19.28 12.74 -19.51
N LEU A 23 -18.48 13.74 -19.13
CA LEU A 23 -18.72 14.52 -17.91
C LEU A 23 -19.93 15.43 -18.10
N MET A 24 -20.83 15.45 -17.12
CA MET A 24 -22.11 16.15 -17.22
C MET A 24 -22.08 17.45 -16.40
N PRO A 25 -22.80 18.51 -16.81
CA PRO A 25 -22.78 19.79 -16.09
C PRO A 25 -23.31 19.72 -14.65
N ASP A 26 -24.13 18.72 -14.32
CA ASP A 26 -24.67 18.48 -12.98
C ASP A 26 -23.67 17.84 -12.01
N GLY A 27 -22.46 17.51 -12.51
CA GLY A 27 -21.40 16.83 -11.78
C GLY A 27 -21.43 15.31 -11.91
N GLY A 28 -22.38 14.74 -12.65
CA GLY A 28 -22.41 13.34 -13.00
C GLY A 28 -21.49 13.00 -14.18
N TYR A 29 -21.46 11.73 -14.57
CA TYR A 29 -20.79 11.30 -15.80
C TYR A 29 -21.56 10.13 -16.44
N LYS A 30 -21.37 9.95 -17.73
CA LYS A 30 -21.88 8.81 -18.49
C LYS A 30 -20.72 8.07 -19.13
N ILE A 31 -20.85 6.75 -19.21
CA ILE A 31 -19.91 5.86 -19.89
C ILE A 31 -20.60 5.29 -21.13
N ASP A 32 -19.90 5.21 -22.25
CA ASP A 32 -20.35 4.45 -23.41
C ASP A 32 -20.31 2.95 -23.12
N MET A 33 -21.47 2.41 -22.74
CA MET A 33 -21.62 1.01 -22.35
C MET A 33 -21.40 0.02 -23.50
N GLN A 34 -21.33 0.46 -24.76
CA GLN A 34 -21.02 -0.43 -25.89
C GLN A 34 -19.63 -1.04 -25.77
N TYR A 35 -18.72 -0.42 -25.01
CA TYR A 35 -17.35 -0.89 -24.79
C TYR A 35 -17.22 -1.86 -23.62
N PHE A 36 -18.23 -1.97 -22.75
CA PHE A 36 -18.12 -2.72 -21.50
C PHE A 36 -19.09 -3.89 -21.46
N ALA A 37 -18.67 -4.99 -20.82
CA ALA A 37 -19.47 -6.22 -20.75
C ALA A 37 -19.83 -6.62 -19.31
N TYR A 38 -19.26 -5.98 -18.28
CA TYR A 38 -19.45 -6.37 -16.86
C TYR A 38 -20.92 -6.39 -16.37
N HIS A 39 -21.82 -5.71 -17.07
CA HIS A 39 -23.24 -5.63 -16.71
C HIS A 39 -24.08 -6.81 -17.23
N TYR A 40 -23.58 -7.58 -18.21
CA TYR A 40 -24.24 -8.78 -18.74
C TYR A 40 -23.33 -10.02 -18.79
N SER A 41 -22.01 -9.87 -18.60
CA SER A 41 -21.02 -10.94 -18.60
C SER A 41 -20.34 -11.05 -17.25
N ARG A 42 -20.31 -12.28 -16.71
CA ARG A 42 -19.53 -12.61 -15.51
C ARG A 42 -18.06 -12.92 -15.81
N LYS A 43 -17.72 -13.14 -17.09
CA LYS A 43 -16.37 -13.54 -17.52
C LYS A 43 -15.56 -12.36 -18.08
N ASN A 44 -16.22 -11.48 -18.83
CA ASN A 44 -15.56 -10.40 -19.56
C ASN A 44 -15.95 -9.05 -18.97
N GLY A 45 -14.96 -8.25 -18.58
CA GLY A 45 -15.18 -6.87 -18.16
C GLY A 45 -15.46 -5.92 -19.34
N VAL A 46 -14.88 -6.22 -20.50
CA VAL A 46 -14.95 -5.41 -21.74
C VAL A 46 -15.64 -6.17 -22.87
N SER A 47 -16.22 -5.43 -23.81
CA SER A 47 -16.90 -5.96 -25.00
C SER A 47 -15.92 -6.29 -26.14
N GLN A 48 -16.42 -6.93 -27.20
CA GLN A 48 -15.64 -7.12 -28.43
C GLN A 48 -15.23 -5.78 -29.06
N LYS A 49 -16.11 -4.77 -29.05
CA LYS A 49 -15.81 -3.42 -29.57
C LYS A 49 -14.57 -2.81 -28.90
N PHE A 50 -14.43 -3.00 -27.58
CA PHE A 50 -13.23 -2.55 -26.87
C PHE A 50 -11.98 -3.30 -27.34
N LEU A 51 -12.08 -4.62 -27.54
CA LEU A 51 -10.95 -5.42 -28.03
C LEU A 51 -10.55 -5.05 -29.46
N ASP A 52 -11.52 -4.69 -30.30
CA ASP A 52 -11.25 -4.27 -31.68
C ASP A 52 -10.50 -2.92 -31.72
N GLU A 53 -10.78 -2.01 -30.78
CA GLU A 53 -10.18 -0.67 -30.77
C GLU A 53 -8.90 -0.52 -29.93
N PHE A 54 -8.79 -1.29 -28.85
CA PHE A 54 -7.67 -1.27 -27.88
C PHE A 54 -6.80 -2.52 -27.95
N GLY A 55 -7.24 -3.54 -28.69
CA GLY A 55 -6.55 -4.81 -28.84
C GLY A 55 -6.89 -5.84 -27.74
N PRO A 56 -6.46 -7.10 -27.93
CA PRO A 56 -6.67 -8.17 -26.97
C PRO A 56 -5.82 -7.99 -25.71
N ALA A 57 -6.26 -8.60 -24.61
CA ALA A 57 -5.51 -8.64 -23.37
C ALA A 57 -4.15 -9.34 -23.56
N ASN A 58 -3.10 -8.75 -22.99
CA ASN A 58 -1.80 -9.38 -22.90
C ASN A 58 -1.81 -10.40 -21.75
N LEU A 59 -1.95 -11.69 -22.08
CA LEU A 59 -2.07 -12.78 -21.11
C LEU A 59 -0.72 -13.32 -20.61
N THR A 60 0.39 -12.92 -21.24
CA THR A 60 1.73 -13.44 -20.93
C THR A 60 2.43 -12.68 -19.81
N GLY A 61 2.00 -11.45 -19.46
CA GLY A 61 2.42 -10.73 -18.25
C GLY A 61 3.85 -10.17 -18.20
N ASP A 62 4.75 -10.63 -19.09
CA ASP A 62 6.19 -10.34 -18.98
C ASP A 62 6.74 -9.37 -20.03
N GLN A 63 5.98 -9.07 -21.09
CA GLN A 63 6.36 -8.10 -22.12
C GLN A 63 5.24 -7.08 -22.33
N TRP A 64 5.41 -5.87 -21.79
CA TRP A 64 4.47 -4.77 -21.97
C TRP A 64 4.88 -3.93 -23.18
N THR A 65 4.04 -3.88 -24.20
CA THR A 65 4.24 -3.01 -25.36
C THR A 65 3.81 -1.59 -25.02
N GLU A 66 4.25 -0.61 -25.81
CA GLU A 66 3.84 0.79 -25.70
C GLU A 66 2.31 0.93 -25.62
N ARG A 67 1.56 0.11 -26.36
CA ARG A 67 0.10 0.05 -26.31
C ARG A 67 -0.42 -0.24 -24.89
N GLU A 68 0.08 -1.28 -24.22
CA GLU A 68 -0.39 -1.62 -22.87
C GLU A 68 -0.01 -0.53 -21.85
N LEU A 69 1.18 0.05 -22.00
CA LEU A 69 1.64 1.16 -21.15
C LEU A 69 0.71 2.37 -21.32
N ASN A 70 0.41 2.74 -22.57
CA ASN A 70 -0.47 3.86 -22.90
C ASN A 70 -1.91 3.61 -22.49
N ILE A 71 -2.46 2.40 -22.64
CA ILE A 71 -3.79 2.04 -22.12
C ILE A 71 -3.83 2.20 -20.59
N ALA A 72 -2.80 1.72 -19.88
CA ALA A 72 -2.74 1.83 -18.42
C ALA A 72 -2.64 3.30 -17.95
N ALA A 73 -1.81 4.11 -18.62
CA ALA A 73 -1.70 5.54 -18.38
C ALA A 73 -3.01 6.29 -18.66
N ALA A 74 -3.61 6.01 -19.81
CA ALA A 74 -4.88 6.57 -20.24
C ALA A 74 -6.01 6.27 -19.24
N ALA A 75 -6.17 5.01 -18.83
CA ALA A 75 -7.19 4.62 -17.87
C ALA A 75 -7.00 5.32 -16.52
N GLN A 76 -5.75 5.42 -16.05
CA GLN A 76 -5.43 6.13 -14.80
C GLN A 76 -5.82 7.62 -14.88
N HIS A 77 -5.43 8.32 -15.96
CA HIS A 77 -5.75 9.74 -16.13
C HIS A 77 -7.24 10.02 -16.36
N VAL A 78 -7.94 9.16 -17.10
CA VAL A 78 -9.40 9.31 -17.27
C VAL A 78 -10.12 9.13 -15.93
N VAL A 79 -9.69 8.19 -15.09
CA VAL A 79 -10.23 8.03 -13.73
C VAL A 79 -9.94 9.26 -12.87
N GLU A 80 -8.73 9.81 -12.94
CA GLU A 80 -8.38 11.07 -12.25
C GLU A 80 -9.28 12.23 -12.69
N ASP A 81 -9.48 12.42 -14.00
CA ASP A 81 -10.35 13.46 -14.56
C ASP A 81 -11.79 13.35 -14.03
N VAL A 82 -12.34 12.13 -14.02
CA VAL A 82 -13.70 11.86 -13.51
C VAL A 82 -13.79 12.11 -12.01
N ILE A 83 -12.83 11.63 -11.23
CA ILE A 83 -12.80 11.85 -9.79
C ILE A 83 -12.71 13.34 -9.47
N LEU A 84 -11.82 14.08 -10.13
CA LEU A 84 -11.70 15.52 -9.94
C LEU A 84 -12.98 16.26 -10.30
N HIS A 85 -13.69 15.85 -11.36
CA HIS A 85 -14.99 16.40 -11.71
C HIS A 85 -16.02 16.20 -10.59
N LEU A 86 -16.13 14.99 -10.06
CA LEU A 86 -17.03 14.64 -8.95
C LEU A 86 -16.67 15.40 -7.66
N VAL A 87 -15.39 15.46 -7.31
CA VAL A 87 -14.88 16.13 -6.11
C VAL A 87 -15.09 17.65 -6.18
N LYS A 88 -14.88 18.26 -7.34
CA LYS A 88 -15.20 19.68 -7.57
C LYS A 88 -16.69 19.95 -7.40
N ARG A 89 -17.56 19.09 -7.94
CA ARG A 89 -19.01 19.21 -7.73
C ARG A 89 -19.36 19.10 -6.25
N LEU A 90 -18.81 18.11 -5.55
CA LEU A 90 -19.04 17.90 -4.12
C LEU A 90 -18.63 19.14 -3.30
N LYS A 91 -17.49 19.75 -3.63
CA LYS A 91 -17.05 21.00 -3.02
C LYS A 91 -18.05 22.13 -3.28
N GLN A 92 -18.55 22.28 -4.50
CA GLN A 92 -19.52 23.33 -4.84
C GLN A 92 -20.85 23.19 -4.08
N ILE A 93 -21.36 21.97 -3.91
CA ILE A 93 -22.67 21.76 -3.27
C ILE A 93 -22.62 21.75 -1.74
N THR A 94 -21.46 21.41 -1.15
CA THR A 94 -21.32 21.34 0.32
C THR A 94 -20.54 22.50 0.93
N ASN A 95 -19.64 23.10 0.15
CA ASN A 95 -18.57 23.97 0.62
C ASN A 95 -17.77 23.40 1.81
N ALA A 96 -17.80 22.08 2.01
CA ALA A 96 -17.20 21.44 3.17
C ALA A 96 -15.68 21.60 3.16
N LYS A 97 -15.09 21.68 4.36
CA LYS A 97 -13.64 21.73 4.56
C LYS A 97 -13.01 20.34 4.45
N ASN A 98 -13.77 19.30 4.78
CA ASN A 98 -13.28 17.93 4.92
C ASN A 98 -13.90 17.04 3.83
N LEU A 99 -13.08 16.22 3.19
CA LEU A 99 -13.50 15.19 2.25
C LEU A 99 -13.32 13.81 2.89
N CYS A 100 -14.39 13.02 2.96
CA CYS A 100 -14.32 11.62 3.37
C CYS A 100 -14.58 10.73 2.16
N MET A 101 -13.73 9.74 1.92
CA MET A 101 -13.85 8.82 0.78
C MET A 101 -13.84 7.35 1.23
N ALA A 102 -14.66 6.56 0.54
CA ALA A 102 -14.69 5.11 0.58
C ALA A 102 -15.10 4.57 -0.81
N GLY A 103 -15.25 3.25 -0.94
CA GLY A 103 -15.42 2.55 -2.21
C GLY A 103 -14.09 2.10 -2.79
N GLY A 104 -14.07 1.00 -3.56
CA GLY A 104 -12.83 0.38 -4.06
C GLY A 104 -11.93 1.32 -4.86
N VAL A 105 -12.52 2.29 -5.58
CA VAL A 105 -11.77 3.31 -6.34
C VAL A 105 -10.97 4.24 -5.41
N ALA A 106 -11.42 4.48 -4.18
CA ALA A 106 -10.70 5.31 -3.21
C ALA A 106 -9.39 4.68 -2.71
N LEU A 107 -9.12 3.41 -3.02
CA LEU A 107 -7.81 2.78 -2.82
C LEU A 107 -6.77 3.17 -3.90
N ASN A 108 -7.17 3.97 -4.90
CA ASN A 108 -6.28 4.51 -5.92
C ASN A 108 -5.44 5.65 -5.34
N SER A 109 -4.28 5.30 -4.78
CA SER A 109 -3.40 6.25 -4.09
C SER A 109 -2.82 7.34 -4.99
N VAL A 110 -2.74 7.10 -6.29
CA VAL A 110 -2.32 8.12 -7.28
C VAL A 110 -3.41 9.19 -7.40
N ALA A 111 -4.66 8.77 -7.62
CA ALA A 111 -5.79 9.70 -7.70
C ALA A 111 -6.00 10.49 -6.40
N ASN A 112 -5.79 9.85 -5.25
CA ASN A 112 -5.86 10.51 -3.94
C ASN A 112 -4.80 11.62 -3.81
N GLY A 113 -3.57 11.37 -4.27
CA GLY A 113 -2.51 12.39 -4.33
C GLY A 113 -2.89 13.56 -5.25
N VAL A 114 -3.50 13.27 -6.40
CA VAL A 114 -4.02 14.29 -7.33
C VAL A 114 -5.10 15.15 -6.67
N ILE A 115 -6.05 14.55 -5.93
CA ILE A 115 -7.06 15.30 -5.17
C ILE A 115 -6.39 16.20 -4.12
N ALA A 116 -5.47 15.66 -3.33
CA ALA A 116 -4.78 16.42 -2.28
C ALA A 116 -4.07 17.67 -2.82
N LYS A 117 -3.38 17.54 -3.97
CA LYS A 117 -2.69 18.64 -4.64
C LYS A 117 -3.61 19.78 -5.10
N THR A 118 -4.93 19.54 -5.21
CA THR A 118 -5.87 20.61 -5.59
C THR A 118 -6.10 21.66 -4.51
N GLY A 119 -5.85 21.33 -3.24
CA GLY A 119 -6.17 22.20 -2.10
C GLY A 119 -7.66 22.51 -1.92
N LEU A 120 -8.56 21.78 -2.61
CA LEU A 120 -10.02 22.02 -2.51
C LEU A 120 -10.58 21.73 -1.11
N PHE A 121 -9.94 20.82 -0.38
CA PHE A 121 -10.31 20.40 0.96
C PHE A 121 -9.11 20.57 1.89
N GLU A 122 -9.37 21.06 3.10
CA GLU A 122 -8.37 21.23 4.15
C GLU A 122 -7.91 19.85 4.67
N ASN A 123 -8.84 18.91 4.80
CA ASN A 123 -8.56 17.56 5.28
C ASN A 123 -9.18 16.51 4.35
N ILE A 124 -8.46 15.41 4.13
CA ILE A 124 -8.94 14.27 3.35
C ILE A 124 -8.78 13.02 4.22
N PHE A 125 -9.89 12.36 4.52
CA PHE A 125 -9.91 11.06 5.16
C PHE A 125 -10.35 9.99 4.16
N ILE A 126 -9.61 8.89 4.11
CA ILE A 126 -9.91 7.75 3.25
C ILE A 126 -9.87 6.51 4.13
N GLN A 127 -10.92 5.71 4.07
CA GLN A 127 -10.95 4.51 4.91
C GLN A 127 -9.89 3.49 4.46
N PRO A 128 -8.99 2.98 5.33
CA PRO A 128 -7.98 1.97 4.96
C PRO A 128 -8.58 0.71 4.31
N ALA A 129 -9.75 0.28 4.79
CA ALA A 129 -10.53 -0.78 4.17
C ALA A 129 -11.64 -0.21 3.26
N ALA A 130 -11.33 0.77 2.40
CA ALA A 130 -12.34 1.49 1.60
C ALA A 130 -13.15 0.61 0.63
N GLY A 131 -12.64 -0.54 0.21
CA GLY A 131 -13.39 -1.49 -0.61
C GLY A 131 -14.53 -2.18 0.15
N ASP A 132 -15.11 -3.20 -0.46
CA ASP A 132 -16.30 -3.89 0.07
C ASP A 132 -16.08 -4.49 1.46
N SER A 133 -14.84 -4.85 1.82
CA SER A 133 -14.50 -5.32 3.18
C SER A 133 -14.92 -4.33 4.27
N GLY A 134 -14.78 -3.02 4.03
CA GLY A 134 -15.12 -1.98 5.00
C GLY A 134 -16.62 -1.76 5.19
N THR A 135 -17.47 -2.36 4.35
CA THR A 135 -18.93 -2.24 4.49
C THR A 135 -19.44 -2.85 5.79
N SER A 136 -18.77 -3.88 6.31
CA SER A 136 -19.05 -4.46 7.63
C SER A 136 -18.97 -3.43 8.76
N LEU A 137 -17.87 -2.67 8.80
CA LEU A 137 -17.68 -1.57 9.75
C LEU A 137 -18.70 -0.45 9.50
N GLY A 138 -18.93 -0.08 8.24
CA GLY A 138 -19.90 0.95 7.87
C GLY A 138 -21.33 0.61 8.32
N ALA A 139 -21.75 -0.65 8.16
CA ALA A 139 -23.06 -1.13 8.59
C ALA A 139 -23.21 -1.11 10.11
N ALA A 140 -22.18 -1.56 10.85
CA ALA A 140 -22.17 -1.48 12.31
C ALA A 140 -22.28 -0.04 12.82
N LEU A 141 -21.51 0.89 12.25
CA LEU A 141 -21.55 2.32 12.61
C LEU A 141 -22.87 2.98 12.22
N LEU A 142 -23.46 2.61 11.08
CA LEU A 142 -24.77 3.10 10.66
C LEU A 142 -25.86 2.69 11.65
N ILE A 143 -25.85 1.44 12.11
CA ILE A 143 -26.81 0.96 13.10
C ILE A 143 -26.59 1.67 14.44
N ASP A 144 -25.37 1.63 14.97
CA ASP A 144 -25.06 2.15 16.32
C ASP A 144 -25.26 3.67 16.44
N VAL A 145 -24.65 4.44 15.54
CA VAL A 145 -24.65 5.91 15.61
C VAL A 145 -25.76 6.49 14.76
N GLY A 146 -25.99 5.94 13.56
CA GLY A 146 -26.93 6.50 12.59
C GLY A 146 -28.40 6.23 12.96
N ILE A 147 -28.72 5.01 13.38
CA ILE A 147 -30.09 4.55 13.65
C ILE A 147 -30.40 4.59 15.15
N LEU A 148 -29.59 3.93 15.98
CA LEU A 148 -29.79 3.87 17.44
C LEU A 148 -29.43 5.17 18.15
N LYS A 149 -28.74 6.10 17.45
CA LYS A 149 -28.33 7.41 17.97
C LYS A 149 -27.45 7.33 19.22
N ASN A 150 -26.69 6.25 19.39
CA ASN A 150 -25.72 6.17 20.47
C ASN A 150 -24.63 7.24 20.30
N PRO A 151 -24.06 7.77 21.40
CA PRO A 151 -22.98 8.74 21.32
C PRO A 151 -21.76 8.10 20.64
N ARG A 152 -21.08 8.87 19.79
CA ARG A 152 -19.81 8.43 19.19
C ARG A 152 -18.76 8.28 20.28
N ARG A 153 -18.27 7.06 20.50
CA ARG A 153 -17.26 6.74 21.54
C ARG A 153 -15.87 6.46 20.99
N TYR A 154 -15.74 6.27 19.67
CA TYR A 154 -14.50 5.87 19.03
C TYR A 154 -14.17 6.75 17.83
N ILE A 155 -12.90 7.11 17.72
CA ILE A 155 -12.29 7.74 16.55
C ILE A 155 -11.22 6.77 16.07
N GLN A 156 -11.29 6.38 14.81
CA GLN A 156 -10.31 5.49 14.22
C GLN A 156 -8.96 6.22 14.06
N LYS A 157 -7.98 5.83 14.87
CA LYS A 157 -6.60 6.34 14.82
C LYS A 157 -5.69 5.43 13.99
N ASP A 158 -5.93 4.14 14.07
CA ASP A 158 -5.16 3.11 13.39
C ASP A 158 -6.06 2.14 12.59
N ALA A 159 -5.46 1.19 11.89
CA ALA A 159 -6.17 0.12 11.19
C ALA A 159 -5.99 -1.25 11.86
N PHE A 160 -5.44 -1.33 13.09
CA PHE A 160 -5.07 -2.58 13.75
C PHE A 160 -6.28 -3.23 14.45
N LEU A 161 -7.28 -3.61 13.66
CA LEU A 161 -8.55 -4.19 14.14
C LEU A 161 -8.56 -5.72 14.16
N GLY A 162 -7.54 -6.38 13.60
CA GLY A 162 -7.43 -7.83 13.56
C GLY A 162 -6.94 -8.46 14.88
N PRO A 163 -6.65 -9.78 14.85
CA PRO A 163 -6.18 -10.51 16.02
C PRO A 163 -4.77 -10.07 16.45
N SER A 164 -4.50 -10.18 17.75
CA SER A 164 -3.17 -10.14 18.37
C SER A 164 -2.87 -11.47 19.04
N TYR A 165 -1.59 -11.75 19.18
CA TYR A 165 -1.07 -12.98 19.78
C TYR A 165 -0.09 -12.62 20.90
N ASN A 166 0.07 -13.53 21.86
CA ASN A 166 0.99 -13.35 22.98
C ASN A 166 2.28 -14.17 22.77
N PHE A 167 3.24 -14.02 23.67
CA PHE A 167 4.53 -14.72 23.58
C PHE A 167 4.41 -16.25 23.53
N LYS A 168 3.46 -16.85 24.26
CA LYS A 168 3.24 -18.31 24.23
C LYS A 168 2.75 -18.78 22.86
N ASP A 169 1.94 -17.97 22.18
CA ASP A 169 1.47 -18.29 20.83
C ASP A 169 2.64 -18.29 19.83
N TYR A 170 3.59 -17.37 19.99
CA TYR A 170 4.81 -17.31 19.16
C TYR A 170 5.72 -18.51 19.40
N GLU A 171 6.02 -18.80 20.67
CA GLU A 171 6.84 -19.97 21.06
C GLU A 171 6.23 -21.27 20.55
N ALA A 172 4.92 -21.46 20.76
CA ALA A 172 4.22 -22.67 20.32
C ALA A 172 4.26 -22.83 18.78
N ALA A 173 4.21 -21.73 18.02
CA ALA A 173 4.35 -21.80 16.57
C ALA A 173 5.79 -22.18 16.17
N PHE A 174 6.80 -21.52 16.73
CA PHE A 174 8.19 -21.90 16.47
C PHE A 174 8.47 -23.37 16.80
N GLU A 175 8.04 -23.85 17.96
CA GLU A 175 8.22 -25.23 18.41
C GLU A 175 7.52 -26.25 17.50
N ARG A 176 6.27 -25.97 17.12
CA ARG A 176 5.47 -26.85 16.25
C ARG A 176 6.14 -27.07 14.89
N HIS A 177 6.74 -26.01 14.35
CA HIS A 177 7.48 -26.04 13.09
C HIS A 177 8.96 -26.40 13.26
N ARG A 178 9.40 -26.70 14.50
CA ARG A 178 10.79 -27.03 14.86
C ARG A 178 11.79 -25.98 14.39
N LEU A 179 11.36 -24.71 14.44
CA LEU A 179 12.11 -23.58 13.96
C LEU A 179 12.94 -22.98 15.10
N PRO A 180 14.29 -22.96 15.03
CA PRO A 180 15.10 -22.35 16.08
C PRO A 180 14.81 -20.86 16.22
N PHE A 181 14.70 -20.37 17.46
CA PHE A 181 14.42 -18.98 17.77
C PHE A 181 15.15 -18.55 19.04
N LYS A 182 15.39 -17.24 19.17
CA LYS A 182 15.98 -16.63 20.37
C LYS A 182 15.12 -15.46 20.84
N ALA A 183 14.94 -15.34 22.16
CA ALA A 183 14.39 -14.14 22.77
C ALA A 183 15.48 -13.07 22.85
N VAL A 184 15.15 -11.83 22.54
CA VAL A 184 16.08 -10.70 22.57
C VAL A 184 15.42 -9.55 23.33
N GLU A 185 16.20 -8.83 24.16
CA GLU A 185 15.72 -7.59 24.77
C GLU A 185 15.34 -6.58 23.68
N ARG A 186 14.26 -5.82 23.87
CA ARG A 186 13.65 -5.01 22.81
C ARG A 186 14.59 -3.98 22.20
N CYS A 187 15.35 -3.26 23.02
CA CYS A 187 16.25 -2.24 22.48
C CYS A 187 17.36 -2.88 21.65
N ASP A 188 17.89 -4.02 22.10
CA ASP A 188 18.89 -4.78 21.35
C ASP A 188 18.29 -5.42 20.08
N LEU A 189 17.04 -5.89 20.13
CA LEU A 189 16.32 -6.42 18.99
C LEU A 189 16.18 -5.38 17.88
N TYR A 190 15.73 -4.16 18.20
CA TYR A 190 15.56 -3.12 17.21
C TYR A 190 16.89 -2.71 16.56
N ARG A 191 17.98 -2.64 17.33
CA ARG A 191 19.33 -2.38 16.80
C ARG A 191 19.83 -3.52 15.91
N ASP A 192 19.64 -4.78 16.31
CA ASP A 192 20.01 -5.95 15.51
C ASP A 192 19.23 -5.98 14.19
N VAL A 193 17.91 -5.82 14.26
CA VAL A 193 17.03 -5.80 13.07
C VAL A 193 17.37 -4.63 12.16
N ALA A 194 17.61 -3.42 12.69
CA ALA A 194 18.05 -2.27 11.91
C ALA A 194 19.37 -2.55 11.18
N LYS A 195 20.35 -3.16 11.86
CA LYS A 195 21.63 -3.53 11.25
C LYS A 195 21.46 -4.56 10.14
N ARG A 196 20.64 -5.59 10.35
CA ARG A 196 20.32 -6.60 9.33
C ARG A 196 19.66 -5.97 8.11
N ILE A 197 18.69 -5.09 8.32
CA ILE A 197 18.03 -4.39 7.22
C ILE A 197 19.05 -3.56 6.44
N TYR A 198 19.93 -2.81 7.12
CA TYR A 198 21.02 -2.07 6.48
C TYR A 198 21.97 -2.99 5.69
N ASP A 199 22.24 -4.18 6.20
CA ASP A 199 23.05 -5.22 5.57
C ASP A 199 22.33 -5.92 4.39
N GLY A 200 21.10 -5.54 4.11
CA GLY A 200 20.32 -5.97 2.95
C GLY A 200 19.41 -7.15 3.20
N ASN A 201 19.25 -7.56 4.46
CA ASN A 201 18.36 -8.64 4.82
C ASN A 201 16.91 -8.20 4.66
N ILE A 202 16.07 -9.14 4.21
CA ILE A 202 14.62 -9.02 4.20
C ILE A 202 14.09 -9.64 5.49
N ILE A 203 13.35 -8.85 6.25
CA ILE A 203 12.84 -9.25 7.56
C ILE A 203 11.34 -9.46 7.47
N GLY A 204 10.87 -10.67 7.79
CA GLY A 204 9.47 -10.92 8.12
C GLY A 204 9.17 -10.32 9.49
N TRP A 205 8.32 -9.31 9.54
CA TRP A 205 8.01 -8.54 10.74
C TRP A 205 6.55 -8.76 11.14
N PHE A 206 6.36 -9.38 12.30
CA PHE A 206 5.06 -9.75 12.85
C PHE A 206 4.91 -9.19 14.27
N GLN A 207 4.10 -8.15 14.42
CA GLN A 207 3.90 -7.45 15.69
C GLN A 207 2.44 -7.14 15.95
N GLY A 208 2.03 -7.15 17.22
CA GLY A 208 0.73 -6.61 17.65
C GLY A 208 -0.50 -7.13 16.88
N ARG A 209 -1.50 -6.26 16.78
CA ARG A 209 -2.78 -6.55 16.10
C ARG A 209 -2.65 -6.40 14.58
N MET A 210 -3.21 -7.35 13.83
CA MET A 210 -3.22 -7.31 12.37
C MET A 210 -4.00 -6.08 11.83
N GLU A 211 -3.49 -5.53 10.74
CA GLU A 211 -4.10 -4.45 9.96
C GLU A 211 -5.41 -4.90 9.28
N PHE A 212 -6.40 -4.01 9.23
CA PHE A 212 -7.64 -4.19 8.49
C PHE A 212 -7.60 -3.39 7.18
N GLY A 213 -7.58 -4.13 6.07
CA GLY A 213 -7.51 -3.57 4.73
C GLY A 213 -6.46 -4.29 3.88
N PRO A 214 -6.24 -3.82 2.64
CA PRO A 214 -5.36 -4.50 1.68
C PRO A 214 -3.88 -4.12 1.81
N ARG A 215 -3.51 -3.34 2.83
CA ARG A 215 -2.14 -2.83 3.03
C ARG A 215 -1.59 -3.41 4.33
N ALA A 216 -0.36 -3.91 4.28
CA ALA A 216 0.43 -4.08 5.49
C ALA A 216 0.95 -2.72 5.92
N LEU A 217 0.71 -2.37 7.17
CA LEU A 217 1.00 -1.09 7.78
C LEU A 217 1.95 -1.26 8.96
N GLY A 218 2.87 -2.23 8.87
CA GLY A 218 3.92 -2.39 9.87
C GLY A 218 3.72 -3.49 10.90
N ASN A 219 2.60 -4.21 10.90
CA ASN A 219 2.35 -5.30 11.85
C ASN A 219 2.43 -6.67 11.18
N ARG A 220 2.18 -6.77 9.87
CA ARG A 220 2.38 -8.00 9.07
C ARG A 220 3.13 -7.66 7.79
N SER A 221 4.41 -7.33 7.92
CA SER A 221 5.19 -6.69 6.85
C SER A 221 6.50 -7.44 6.53
N PHE A 222 6.93 -7.40 5.28
CA PHE A 222 8.34 -7.55 4.94
C PHE A 222 9.01 -6.19 4.98
N LEU A 223 10.10 -6.08 5.72
CA LEU A 223 10.90 -4.87 5.86
C LEU A 223 12.26 -5.05 5.20
N ALA A 224 12.74 -4.02 4.50
CA ALA A 224 14.02 -4.04 3.80
C ALA A 224 14.60 -2.63 3.64
N THR A 225 15.89 -2.54 3.31
CA THR A 225 16.58 -1.24 3.19
C THR A 225 16.17 -0.48 1.93
N PRO A 226 15.84 0.81 2.04
CA PRO A 226 15.55 1.64 0.87
C PRO A 226 16.82 2.16 0.18
N LEU A 227 17.98 2.02 0.84
CA LEU A 227 19.24 2.68 0.47
C LEU A 227 19.99 1.95 -0.66
N ARG A 228 19.67 0.68 -0.91
CA ARG A 228 20.35 -0.14 -1.94
C ARG A 228 19.58 -0.12 -3.25
N LYS A 229 20.23 0.34 -4.32
CA LYS A 229 19.61 0.45 -5.66
C LYS A 229 18.97 -0.86 -6.15
N ASN A 230 19.61 -2.00 -5.89
CA ASN A 230 19.12 -3.31 -6.32
C ASN A 230 18.10 -3.95 -5.35
N MET A 231 17.75 -3.32 -4.23
CA MET A 231 16.85 -3.96 -3.24
C MET A 231 15.45 -4.22 -3.80
N LYS A 232 14.95 -3.35 -4.69
CA LYS A 232 13.69 -3.56 -5.41
C LYS A 232 13.73 -4.87 -6.21
N ASP A 233 14.82 -5.10 -6.93
CA ASP A 233 14.98 -6.30 -7.77
C ASP A 233 15.14 -7.55 -6.90
N ILE A 234 15.90 -7.46 -5.80
CA ILE A 234 16.06 -8.52 -4.81
C ILE A 234 14.70 -8.93 -4.23
N LEU A 235 13.89 -7.97 -3.75
CA LEU A 235 12.57 -8.26 -3.20
C LEU A 235 11.62 -8.90 -4.23
N ASN A 236 11.64 -8.41 -5.46
CA ASN A 236 10.82 -8.97 -6.54
C ASN A 236 11.27 -10.40 -6.90
N ALA A 237 12.58 -10.66 -6.95
CA ALA A 237 13.12 -11.97 -7.32
C ALA A 237 12.99 -13.02 -6.21
N ARG A 238 13.23 -12.65 -4.95
CA ARG A 238 13.28 -13.59 -3.81
C ARG A 238 11.92 -13.87 -3.19
N VAL A 239 11.06 -12.84 -3.13
CA VAL A 239 9.86 -12.90 -2.29
C VAL A 239 8.58 -12.76 -3.10
N LYS A 240 8.53 -11.76 -3.97
CA LYS A 240 7.25 -11.35 -4.56
C LYS A 240 6.92 -11.98 -5.90
N PHE A 241 7.93 -12.39 -6.66
CA PHE A 241 7.78 -13.00 -7.99
C PHE A 241 6.76 -12.23 -8.85
N ARG A 242 6.84 -10.89 -8.79
CA ARG A 242 5.89 -9.95 -9.40
C ARG A 242 6.59 -9.05 -10.39
N GLU A 243 5.81 -8.42 -11.24
CA GLU A 243 6.24 -7.62 -12.36
C GLU A 243 7.12 -6.44 -11.91
N SER A 244 8.19 -6.16 -12.66
CA SER A 244 9.23 -5.18 -12.32
C SER A 244 8.72 -3.73 -12.21
N PHE A 245 7.60 -3.41 -12.86
CA PHE A 245 6.99 -2.10 -12.80
C PHE A 245 6.29 -1.81 -11.47
N ARG A 246 6.03 -2.81 -10.61
CA ARG A 246 5.31 -2.57 -9.35
C ARG A 246 6.22 -1.84 -8.36
N PRO A 247 5.83 -0.65 -7.87
CA PRO A 247 6.58 0.04 -6.84
C PRO A 247 6.49 -0.67 -5.49
N PHE A 248 7.47 -0.40 -4.64
CA PHE A 248 7.38 -0.64 -3.20
C PHE A 248 6.92 0.63 -2.48
N ALA A 249 6.35 0.47 -1.29
CA ALA A 249 5.98 1.58 -0.43
C ALA A 249 7.07 1.82 0.61
N ALA A 250 7.08 3.03 1.17
CA ALA A 250 7.95 3.41 2.25
C ALA A 250 7.15 3.51 3.56
N ILE A 251 7.76 3.09 4.67
CA ILE A 251 7.35 3.50 6.02
C ILE A 251 8.37 4.51 6.52
N VAL A 252 7.91 5.59 7.13
CA VAL A 252 8.75 6.71 7.56
C VAL A 252 8.29 7.24 8.91
N ILE A 253 9.23 7.68 9.73
CA ILE A 253 8.95 8.46 10.94
C ILE A 253 8.12 9.69 10.54
N GLU A 254 6.99 9.90 11.19
CA GLU A 254 6.03 10.95 10.82
C GLU A 254 6.69 12.34 10.78
N GLU A 255 7.52 12.63 11.77
CA GLU A 255 8.26 13.90 11.89
C GLU A 255 9.30 14.10 10.79
N ASP A 256 9.80 13.01 10.20
CA ASP A 256 10.81 13.04 9.13
C ASP A 256 10.19 13.02 7.73
N ALA A 257 8.90 12.71 7.59
CA ALA A 257 8.27 12.50 6.28
C ALA A 257 8.45 13.72 5.36
N GLY A 258 8.25 14.92 5.90
CA GLY A 258 8.42 16.18 5.19
C GLY A 258 9.88 16.53 4.87
N LEU A 259 10.87 15.81 5.40
CA LEU A 259 12.27 15.94 4.99
C LEU A 259 12.46 15.31 3.62
N TYR A 260 11.97 14.09 3.42
CA TYR A 260 12.24 13.27 2.22
C TYR A 260 11.21 13.44 1.10
N PHE A 261 9.95 13.75 1.46
CA PHE A 261 8.82 13.73 0.55
C PHE A 261 8.10 15.08 0.53
N ASP A 262 7.48 15.41 -0.61
CA ASP A 262 6.57 16.54 -0.74
C ASP A 262 5.18 16.17 -0.20
N CYS A 263 5.07 16.01 1.12
CA CYS A 263 3.84 15.67 1.81
C CYS A 263 3.43 16.77 2.80
N ALA A 264 2.14 17.11 2.81
CA ALA A 264 1.58 18.18 3.64
C ALA A 264 0.95 17.70 4.96
N ALA A 265 0.74 16.39 5.13
CA ALA A 265 0.03 15.82 6.27
C ALA A 265 0.46 14.37 6.56
N PRO A 266 0.22 13.87 7.78
CA PRO A 266 0.36 12.46 8.10
C PRO A 266 -0.45 11.56 7.16
N ASN A 267 0.10 10.40 6.83
CA ASN A 267 -0.52 9.39 5.98
C ASN A 267 -0.27 8.00 6.60
N PRO A 268 -1.03 7.60 7.64
CA PRO A 268 -0.79 6.36 8.37
C PRO A 268 -1.22 5.09 7.59
N TYR A 269 -1.89 5.24 6.43
CA TYR A 269 -2.60 4.13 5.78
C TYR A 269 -2.06 3.75 4.38
N MET A 270 -0.98 4.35 3.91
CA MET A 270 -0.48 4.16 2.53
C MET A 270 -1.54 4.46 1.46
N LEU A 271 -2.30 5.55 1.63
CA LEU A 271 -3.40 5.90 0.70
C LEU A 271 -3.07 7.08 -0.21
N PHE A 272 -1.89 7.70 -0.08
CA PHE A 272 -1.42 8.78 -0.96
C PHE A 272 -0.04 8.49 -1.54
N VAL A 273 0.17 9.00 -2.74
CA VAL A 273 1.47 9.02 -3.43
C VAL A 273 2.01 10.44 -3.41
N TYR A 274 3.28 10.60 -3.06
CA TYR A 274 4.00 11.86 -3.00
C TYR A 274 5.25 11.84 -3.86
N GLU A 275 5.76 13.01 -4.19
CA GLU A 275 7.04 13.14 -4.89
C GLU A 275 8.18 12.98 -3.88
N VAL A 276 9.21 12.22 -4.26
CA VAL A 276 10.48 12.18 -3.54
C VAL A 276 11.25 13.44 -3.89
N LYS A 277 11.67 14.21 -2.87
CA LYS A 277 12.46 15.42 -3.10
C LYS A 277 13.75 15.09 -3.82
N LYS A 278 14.17 15.99 -4.71
CA LYS A 278 15.23 15.75 -5.70
C LYS A 278 16.52 15.23 -5.09
N GLU A 279 16.92 15.81 -3.96
CA GLU A 279 18.13 15.49 -3.20
C GLU A 279 18.12 14.10 -2.54
N TYR A 280 16.96 13.46 -2.40
CA TYR A 280 16.82 12.12 -1.79
C TYR A 280 16.57 11.00 -2.81
N ARG A 281 16.34 11.30 -4.09
CA ARG A 281 16.01 10.28 -5.12
C ARG A 281 17.11 9.24 -5.28
N ASP A 282 18.36 9.69 -5.33
CA ASP A 282 19.53 8.81 -5.45
C ASP A 282 19.88 8.10 -4.14
N LEU A 283 19.47 8.66 -3.00
CA LEU A 283 19.68 8.11 -1.66
C LEU A 283 18.63 7.07 -1.27
N LEU A 284 17.41 7.19 -1.80
CA LEU A 284 16.28 6.29 -1.57
C LEU A 284 15.84 5.58 -2.86
N PRO A 285 16.76 4.95 -3.61
CA PRO A 285 16.49 4.47 -4.96
C PRO A 285 15.48 3.32 -4.99
N ALA A 286 15.41 2.49 -3.94
CA ALA A 286 14.56 1.30 -3.95
C ALA A 286 13.06 1.60 -3.73
N ILE A 287 12.74 2.78 -3.18
CA ILE A 287 11.36 3.24 -2.98
C ILE A 287 10.94 4.30 -4.00
N THR A 288 11.89 4.91 -4.71
CA THR A 288 11.62 5.95 -5.71
C THR A 288 11.19 5.30 -7.03
N HIS A 289 9.96 5.58 -7.46
CA HIS A 289 9.45 5.09 -8.73
C HIS A 289 9.99 5.88 -9.94
N VAL A 290 9.74 5.40 -11.16
CA VAL A 290 10.29 6.02 -12.40
C VAL A 290 9.79 7.45 -12.64
N ASP A 291 8.63 7.79 -12.08
CA ASP A 291 8.06 9.14 -12.09
C ASP A 291 8.48 9.97 -10.85
N ASN A 292 9.51 9.52 -10.12
CA ASN A 292 10.03 10.11 -8.89
C ASN A 292 9.04 10.12 -7.72
N THR A 293 8.01 9.29 -7.77
CA THR A 293 7.00 9.22 -6.71
C THR A 293 7.18 8.02 -5.80
N VAL A 294 6.55 8.08 -4.63
CA VAL A 294 6.50 6.99 -3.67
C VAL A 294 5.18 7.02 -2.91
N ARG A 295 4.68 5.83 -2.56
CA ARG A 295 3.58 5.69 -1.61
C ARG A 295 4.14 5.51 -0.21
N ILE A 296 3.74 6.36 0.73
CA ILE A 296 4.30 6.37 2.09
C ILE A 296 3.26 5.96 3.13
N GLN A 297 3.75 5.42 4.23
CA GLN A 297 3.10 5.36 5.52
C GLN A 297 3.90 6.19 6.52
N THR A 298 3.26 7.14 7.19
CA THR A 298 3.84 7.80 8.36
C THR A 298 3.61 6.95 9.60
N VAL A 299 4.61 6.92 10.48
CA VAL A 299 4.60 6.12 11.71
C VAL A 299 4.97 7.05 12.86
N ASN A 300 4.12 7.07 13.89
CA ASN A 300 4.39 7.77 15.14
C ASN A 300 4.43 6.79 16.32
N LYS A 301 4.97 7.28 17.44
CA LYS A 301 5.19 6.48 18.65
C LYS A 301 3.90 6.00 19.31
N GLU A 302 2.81 6.76 19.19
CA GLU A 302 1.55 6.44 19.87
C GLU A 302 0.82 5.28 19.19
N GLU A 303 0.78 5.28 17.86
CA GLU A 303 0.02 4.30 17.08
C GLU A 303 0.80 3.02 16.81
N SER A 304 2.14 3.07 16.73
CA SER A 304 2.96 1.91 16.39
C SER A 304 4.34 1.95 17.08
N PRO A 305 4.40 1.81 18.41
CA PRO A 305 5.62 2.02 19.18
C PRO A 305 6.77 1.08 18.79
N GLU A 306 6.49 -0.18 18.45
CA GLU A 306 7.50 -1.16 18.05
C GLU A 306 8.13 -0.76 16.70
N LEU A 307 7.30 -0.42 15.72
CA LEU A 307 7.80 -0.01 14.40
C LEU A 307 8.52 1.34 14.46
N TYR A 308 8.01 2.28 15.25
CA TYR A 308 8.65 3.56 15.50
C TYR A 308 10.05 3.38 16.10
N SER A 309 10.19 2.47 17.07
CA SER A 309 11.48 2.17 17.70
C SER A 309 12.47 1.52 16.73
N LEU A 310 12.01 0.63 15.85
CA LEU A 310 12.83 0.08 14.78
C LEU A 310 13.29 1.16 13.78
N LEU A 311 12.39 2.05 13.36
CA LEU A 311 12.73 3.16 12.46
C LEU A 311 13.73 4.12 13.11
N LEU A 312 13.60 4.40 14.41
CA LEU A 312 14.57 5.19 15.16
C LEU A 312 15.94 4.51 15.21
N ALA A 313 16.01 3.22 15.52
CA ALA A 313 17.26 2.48 15.51
C ALA A 313 17.92 2.49 14.11
N PHE A 314 17.13 2.37 13.05
CA PHE A 314 17.62 2.49 11.67
C PHE A 314 18.09 3.91 11.34
N LYS A 315 17.40 4.94 11.83
CA LYS A 315 17.82 6.34 11.70
C LYS A 315 19.12 6.62 12.43
N GLU A 316 19.29 6.13 13.66
CA GLU A 316 20.55 6.26 14.41
C GLU A 316 21.73 5.64 13.66
N LEU A 317 21.50 4.50 12.99
CA LEU A 317 22.51 3.80 12.21
C LEU A 317 22.85 4.51 10.88
N THR A 318 21.85 5.08 10.20
CA THR A 318 21.98 5.49 8.79
C THR A 318 21.80 6.98 8.52
N GLY A 319 21.22 7.71 9.47
CA GLY A 319 20.70 9.07 9.28
C GLY A 319 19.29 9.13 8.68
N TYR A 320 18.68 8.00 8.29
CA TYR A 320 17.39 7.98 7.60
C TYR A 320 16.33 7.17 8.36
N GLY A 321 15.24 7.82 8.76
CA GLY A 321 14.10 7.18 9.45
C GLY A 321 13.08 6.55 8.51
N VAL A 322 13.54 5.82 7.48
CA VAL A 322 12.69 5.28 6.41
C VAL A 322 13.09 3.85 6.03
N LEU A 323 12.11 2.99 5.80
CA LEU A 323 12.29 1.61 5.34
C LEU A 323 11.35 1.26 4.19
N ILE A 324 11.70 0.23 3.42
CA ILE A 324 10.72 -0.42 2.53
C ILE A 324 9.72 -1.18 3.39
N ASN A 325 8.44 -1.06 3.06
CA ASN A 325 7.39 -1.93 3.59
C ASN A 325 6.59 -2.54 2.43
N THR A 326 6.43 -3.86 2.47
CA THR A 326 5.46 -4.59 1.64
C THR A 326 4.74 -5.64 2.48
N SER A 327 3.58 -6.09 2.01
CA SER A 327 2.81 -7.15 2.65
C SER A 327 3.63 -8.39 2.99
N PHE A 328 3.47 -8.95 4.20
CA PHE A 328 4.03 -10.25 4.54
C PHE A 328 3.11 -11.33 3.98
N ASN A 329 3.43 -11.80 2.78
CA ASN A 329 2.76 -12.89 2.08
C ASN A 329 3.61 -13.33 0.87
N ILE A 330 3.48 -14.58 0.48
CA ILE A 330 3.98 -15.05 -0.82
C ILE A 330 2.93 -14.82 -1.91
N ARG A 331 3.31 -15.00 -3.19
CA ARG A 331 2.42 -14.76 -4.33
C ARG A 331 1.25 -15.74 -4.29
N GLY A 332 0.03 -15.21 -4.37
CA GLY A 332 -1.20 -16.01 -4.37
C GLY A 332 -1.88 -16.16 -3.00
N GLU A 333 -1.21 -15.72 -1.92
CA GLU A 333 -1.73 -15.84 -0.56
C GLU A 333 -2.14 -14.48 0.04
N PRO A 334 -3.07 -14.45 1.01
CA PRO A 334 -3.37 -13.26 1.80
C PRO A 334 -2.19 -12.88 2.71
N ILE A 335 -2.27 -11.69 3.33
CA ILE A 335 -1.33 -11.28 4.39
C ILE A 335 -1.41 -12.30 5.54
N VAL A 336 -0.25 -12.72 6.06
CA VAL A 336 -0.18 -13.66 7.19
C VAL A 336 -0.99 -13.15 8.38
N CYS A 337 -1.81 -14.00 8.96
CA CYS A 337 -2.71 -13.62 10.06
C CYS A 337 -2.15 -14.13 11.40
N SER A 338 -1.91 -15.43 11.48
CA SER A 338 -1.45 -16.16 12.67
C SER A 338 0.06 -16.35 12.72
N PRO A 339 0.63 -16.66 13.91
CA PRO A 339 2.04 -17.02 14.04
C PRO A 339 2.43 -18.21 13.14
N ASP A 340 1.55 -19.21 13.00
CA ASP A 340 1.77 -20.32 12.08
C ASP A 340 1.85 -19.87 10.61
N ASP A 341 0.99 -18.94 10.19
CA ASP A 341 1.06 -18.37 8.83
C ASP A 341 2.39 -17.66 8.61
N ALA A 342 2.88 -16.93 9.63
CA ALA A 342 4.15 -16.22 9.56
C ALA A 342 5.35 -17.17 9.46
N VAL A 343 5.37 -18.24 10.26
CA VAL A 343 6.40 -19.29 10.19
C VAL A 343 6.34 -20.02 8.86
N ASN A 344 5.16 -20.44 8.41
CA ASN A 344 4.99 -21.08 7.11
C ASN A 344 5.48 -20.17 5.99
N SER A 345 5.09 -18.90 5.98
CA SER A 345 5.55 -17.94 4.98
C SER A 345 7.05 -17.71 5.05
N PHE A 346 7.66 -17.65 6.25
CA PHE A 346 9.10 -17.54 6.44
C PHE A 346 9.87 -18.74 5.87
N LEU A 347 9.39 -19.96 6.10
CA LEU A 347 10.03 -21.17 5.60
C LEU A 347 10.01 -21.23 4.06
N HIS A 348 8.91 -20.82 3.44
CA HIS A 348 8.71 -20.93 1.98
C HIS A 348 9.15 -19.69 1.18
N ALA A 349 9.23 -18.50 1.79
CA ALA A 349 9.73 -17.29 1.15
C ALA A 349 11.25 -17.19 1.29
N ASP A 350 11.97 -16.69 0.27
CA ASP A 350 13.40 -16.41 0.40
C ASP A 350 13.64 -15.07 1.13
N ILE A 351 13.41 -15.09 2.44
CA ILE A 351 13.71 -14.00 3.38
C ILE A 351 14.72 -14.46 4.43
N ASP A 352 15.36 -13.52 5.12
CA ASP A 352 16.57 -13.79 5.88
C ASP A 352 16.30 -14.03 7.38
N ALA A 353 15.30 -13.34 7.94
CA ALA A 353 14.89 -13.52 9.34
C ALA A 353 13.39 -13.29 9.54
N LEU A 354 12.84 -13.92 10.56
CA LEU A 354 11.47 -13.72 11.05
C LEU A 354 11.53 -13.16 12.47
N VAL A 355 10.85 -12.04 12.70
CA VAL A 355 10.65 -11.43 14.02
C VAL A 355 9.18 -11.54 14.40
N MET A 356 8.89 -12.19 15.53
CA MET A 356 7.55 -12.31 16.12
C MET A 356 7.63 -11.84 17.59
N GLY A 357 7.01 -10.69 17.90
CA GLY A 357 7.19 -10.10 19.23
C GLY A 357 8.66 -9.78 19.51
N ASP A 358 9.17 -10.31 20.61
CA ASP A 358 10.55 -10.11 21.07
C ASP A 358 11.47 -11.29 20.67
N TYR A 359 11.00 -12.16 19.77
CA TYR A 359 11.74 -13.32 19.28
C TYR A 359 12.20 -13.12 17.84
N ILE A 360 13.36 -13.68 17.52
CA ILE A 360 13.90 -13.71 16.16
C ILE A 360 14.37 -15.12 15.78
N SER A 361 14.11 -15.51 14.54
CA SER A 361 14.62 -16.71 13.89
C SER A 361 15.35 -16.33 12.60
N GLU A 362 16.43 -17.02 12.28
CA GLU A 362 17.31 -16.71 11.15
C GLU A 362 17.47 -17.93 10.24
N LYS A 363 17.37 -17.75 8.92
CA LYS A 363 17.50 -18.88 7.98
C LYS A 363 18.90 -19.50 7.97
N SER A 364 19.92 -18.72 8.27
CA SER A 364 21.31 -19.19 8.38
C SER A 364 21.47 -20.31 9.40
N VAL A 365 20.63 -20.35 10.44
CA VAL A 365 20.65 -21.37 11.51
C VAL A 365 19.88 -22.64 11.10
N ILE A 366 19.05 -22.58 10.06
CA ILE A 366 18.28 -23.72 9.55
C ILE A 366 19.08 -24.49 8.48
N ASN A 367 19.86 -23.77 7.68
CA ASN A 367 20.59 -24.30 6.53
C ASN A 367 22.03 -24.74 6.85
N GLY A 368 22.50 -24.54 8.08
CA GLY A 368 23.78 -25.03 8.59
C GLY A 368 23.55 -26.16 9.58
#